data_AF-A0A0F0KMG5-F1
#
_entry.id   AF-A0A0F0KMG5-F1
#
_cell.length_a   1.000
_cell.length_b   1.000
_cell.length_c   1.000
_cell.angle_alpha   90.00
_cell.angle_beta   90.00
_cell.angle_gamma   90.00
#
_symmetry.space_group_name_H-M   'P 1'
#
loop_
_entity.id
_entity.type
_entity.pdbx_description
1 polymer ?
#
loop_
_entity_poly.entity_id
_entity_poly.type
_entity_poly.pdbx_seq_one_letter_code
_entity_poly.pdbx_strand_id
1 'polypeptide(L)'
;MSMHWKFWEPVVTQMSKERGFYAPTLERYREEVDTGALYVGSPESVAHKIADAVRSNHLSRFDLKYDIMHLPKDVRERSIRLFGEVVAPRVRELLAEDPGEDAFADPAVARITKDGKAVHA
;
A
#
# COMPACT_ATOMS: atom_id res chain seq x y z
N MET A 1 -6.87 -18.96 10.44
CA MET A 1 -6.89 -17.51 10.71
C MET A 1 -5.54 -16.94 10.31
N SER A 2 -5.46 -15.82 9.58
CA SER A 2 -4.16 -15.24 9.19
C SER A 2 -3.38 -14.80 10.43
N MET A 3 -2.04 -14.90 10.39
CA MET A 3 -1.21 -14.46 11.51
C MET A 3 -1.38 -12.97 11.82
N HIS A 4 -1.65 -12.16 10.80
CA HIS A 4 -1.86 -10.71 10.93
C HIS A 4 -3.14 -10.35 11.71
N TRP A 5 -4.24 -11.10 11.56
CA TRP A 5 -5.46 -10.89 12.34
C TRP A 5 -5.18 -10.88 13.85
N LYS A 6 -4.40 -11.86 14.32
CA LYS A 6 -4.08 -12.04 15.75
C LYS A 6 -3.40 -10.82 16.37
N PHE A 7 -2.65 -10.04 15.60
CA PHE A 7 -1.96 -8.84 16.07
C PHE A 7 -2.70 -7.54 15.71
N TRP A 8 -3.59 -7.58 14.72
CA TRP A 8 -4.38 -6.42 14.30
C TRP A 8 -5.57 -6.16 15.21
N GLU A 9 -6.33 -7.20 15.57
CA GLU A 9 -7.55 -7.06 16.38
C GLU A 9 -7.29 -6.35 17.72
N PRO A 10 -6.27 -6.72 18.54
CA PRO A 10 -6.04 -6.04 19.81
C PRO A 10 -5.66 -4.56 19.64
N VAL A 11 -4.88 -4.24 18.60
CA VAL A 11 -4.45 -2.88 18.30
C VAL A 11 -5.64 -2.01 17.91
N VAL A 12 -6.47 -2.50 16.99
CA VAL A 12 -7.66 -1.76 16.54
C VAL A 12 -8.72 -1.71 17.63
N THR A 13 -8.81 -2.71 18.52
CA THR A 13 -9.67 -2.66 19.70
C THR A 13 -9.28 -1.48 20.59
N GLN A 14 -7.99 -1.28 20.82
CA GLN A 14 -7.51 -0.16 21.63
C GLN A 14 -7.74 1.18 20.91
N MET A 15 -7.43 1.26 19.62
CA MET A 15 -7.70 2.47 18.82
C MET A 15 -9.20 2.82 18.75
N SER A 16 -10.08 1.82 18.74
CA SER A 16 -11.53 2.03 18.78
C SER A 16 -11.95 2.72 20.06
N LYS A 17 -11.44 2.26 21.22
CA LYS A 17 -11.71 2.87 22.53
C LYS A 17 -11.12 4.26 22.68
N GLU A 18 -9.91 4.48 22.16
CA GLU A 18 -9.17 5.74 22.36
C GLU A 18 -9.51 6.83 21.33
N ARG A 19 -9.81 6.44 20.09
CA ARG A 19 -9.88 7.34 18.92
C ARG A 19 -11.20 7.24 18.16
N GLY A 20 -12.13 6.40 18.58
CA GLY A 20 -13.42 6.22 17.93
C GLY A 20 -13.37 5.46 16.61
N PHE A 21 -12.32 4.67 16.37
CA PHE A 21 -12.27 3.77 15.21
C PHE A 21 -13.37 2.70 15.30
N TYR A 22 -13.71 2.09 14.15
CA TYR A 22 -14.65 0.98 14.09
C TYR A 22 -14.23 -0.21 14.98
N ALA A 23 -15.19 -1.01 15.42
CA ALA A 23 -14.90 -2.24 16.16
C ALA A 23 -14.21 -3.27 15.23
N PRO A 24 -13.13 -3.93 15.68
CA PRO A 24 -12.42 -4.90 14.85
C PRO A 24 -13.14 -6.24 14.82
N THR A 25 -14.11 -6.39 13.93
CA THR A 25 -14.74 -7.69 13.66
C THR A 25 -13.93 -8.46 12.62
N LEU A 26 -14.05 -9.78 12.61
CA LEU A 26 -13.40 -10.62 11.59
C LEU A 26 -13.92 -10.31 10.18
N GLU A 27 -15.21 -9.97 10.08
CA GLU A 27 -15.85 -9.49 8.84
C GLU A 27 -15.17 -8.21 8.35
N ARG A 28 -15.04 -7.20 9.22
CA ARG A 28 -14.37 -5.95 8.87
C ARG A 28 -12.92 -6.18 8.46
N TYR A 29 -12.19 -7.06 9.13
CA TYR A 29 -10.82 -7.39 8.72
C TYR A 29 -10.77 -8.03 7.33
N ARG A 30 -11.72 -8.90 6.98
CA ARG A 30 -11.81 -9.49 5.64
C ARG A 30 -12.12 -8.43 4.59
N GLU A 31 -13.04 -7.51 4.86
CA GLU A 31 -13.32 -6.37 3.98
C GLU A 31 -12.07 -5.50 3.78
N GLU A 32 -11.34 -5.19 4.85
CA GLU A 32 -10.11 -4.41 4.78
C GLU A 32 -9.01 -5.11 3.95
N VAL A 33 -8.93 -6.45 4.05
CA VAL A 33 -8.00 -7.27 3.26
C VAL A 33 -8.42 -7.35 1.79
N ASP A 34 -9.71 -7.46 1.51
CA ASP A 34 -10.25 -7.57 0.16
C ASP A 34 -10.18 -6.22 -0.56
N THR A 35 -10.96 -5.24 -0.10
CA THR A 35 -11.14 -3.95 -0.78
C THR A 35 -10.64 -2.74 0.01
N GLY A 36 -10.41 -2.87 1.32
CA GLY A 36 -9.94 -1.76 2.15
C GLY A 36 -8.42 -1.59 2.21
N ALA A 37 -7.93 -1.00 3.30
CA ALA A 37 -6.56 -0.48 3.40
C ALA A 37 -5.52 -1.50 3.90
N LEU A 38 -5.89 -2.77 4.10
CA LEU A 38 -4.94 -3.81 4.49
C LEU A 38 -4.38 -4.53 3.25
N TYR A 39 -3.06 -4.45 3.11
CA TYR A 39 -2.29 -5.14 2.07
C TYR A 39 -1.71 -6.44 2.63
N VAL A 40 -2.58 -7.41 2.90
CA VAL A 40 -2.22 -8.70 3.52
C VAL A 40 -2.73 -9.84 2.63
N GLY A 41 -1.83 -10.70 2.15
CA GLY A 41 -2.21 -11.81 1.28
C GLY A 41 -1.01 -12.51 0.66
N SER A 42 -1.24 -13.14 -0.49
CA SER A 42 -0.14 -13.64 -1.33
C SER A 42 0.60 -12.47 -2.01
N PRO A 43 1.87 -12.62 -2.41
CA PRO A 43 2.57 -11.58 -3.15
C PRO A 43 1.82 -11.09 -4.39
N GLU A 44 1.18 -11.99 -5.14
CA GLU A 44 0.42 -11.63 -6.35
C GLU A 44 -0.81 -10.80 -6.00
N SER A 45 -1.59 -11.24 -5.01
CA SER A 45 -2.79 -10.53 -4.56
C SER A 45 -2.45 -9.11 -4.09
N VAL A 46 -1.36 -8.97 -3.33
CA VAL A 46 -0.88 -7.67 -2.85
C VAL A 46 -0.37 -6.81 -4.00
N ALA A 47 0.34 -7.39 -4.98
CA ALA A 47 0.84 -6.65 -6.14
C ALA A 47 -0.29 -6.07 -6.98
N HIS A 48 -1.32 -6.88 -7.29
CA HIS A 48 -2.52 -6.40 -7.98
C HIS A 48 -3.21 -5.28 -7.21
N LYS A 49 -3.44 -5.47 -5.90
CA LYS A 49 -4.10 -4.44 -5.07
C LYS A 49 -3.32 -3.12 -5.02
N ILE A 50 -1.97 -3.18 -4.99
CA ILE A 50 -1.13 -1.98 -5.06
C ILE A 50 -1.23 -1.33 -6.44
N ALA A 51 -1.14 -2.10 -7.53
CA ALA A 51 -1.23 -1.56 -8.89
C ALA A 51 -2.59 -0.86 -9.11
N ASP A 52 -3.68 -1.47 -8.66
CA ASP A 52 -5.01 -0.86 -8.72
C ASP A 52 -5.10 0.43 -7.90
N ALA A 53 -4.57 0.43 -6.67
CA ALA A 53 -4.53 1.64 -5.86
C ALA A 53 -3.69 2.77 -6.51
N VAL A 54 -2.56 2.41 -7.14
CA VAL A 54 -1.70 3.36 -7.87
C VAL A 54 -2.43 3.97 -9.07
N ARG A 55 -3.13 3.16 -9.87
CA ARG A 55 -3.91 3.62 -11.02
C ARG A 55 -5.08 4.50 -10.59
N SER A 56 -5.94 4.00 -9.71
CA SER A 56 -7.18 4.68 -9.32
C SER A 56 -6.96 6.02 -8.61
N ASN A 57 -5.80 6.21 -7.98
CA ASN A 57 -5.49 7.44 -7.25
C ASN A 57 -4.42 8.28 -7.93
N HIS A 58 -3.91 7.86 -9.09
CA HIS A 58 -2.75 8.44 -9.76
C HIS A 58 -1.62 8.67 -8.72
N LEU A 59 -0.95 7.58 -8.31
CA LEU A 59 0.13 7.66 -7.32
C LEU A 59 1.49 7.58 -7.99
N SER A 60 2.40 8.48 -7.63
CA SER A 60 3.83 8.36 -8.01
C SER A 60 4.65 7.59 -6.98
N ARG A 61 4.08 7.33 -5.79
CA ARG A 61 4.74 6.65 -4.67
C ARG A 61 3.73 5.87 -3.83
N PHE A 62 4.15 4.71 -3.36
CA PHE A 62 3.42 3.87 -2.42
C PHE A 62 4.31 3.49 -1.23
N ASP A 63 3.86 3.79 0.00
CA ASP A 63 4.56 3.41 1.23
C ASP A 63 3.78 2.31 1.95
N LEU A 64 4.44 1.18 2.25
CA LEU A 64 3.85 0.06 2.98
C LEU A 64 4.28 0.06 4.45
N LYS A 65 3.33 0.24 5.36
CA LYS A 65 3.53 -0.10 6.77
C LYS A 65 3.46 -1.63 6.94
N TYR A 66 4.63 -2.26 6.99
CA TYR A 66 4.76 -3.73 7.03
C TYR A 66 4.61 -4.34 8.43
N ASP A 67 4.54 -3.51 9.47
CA ASP A 67 4.47 -3.94 10.87
C ASP A 67 3.14 -3.57 11.52
N ILE A 68 2.80 -4.32 12.57
CA ILE A 68 1.78 -3.94 13.55
C ILE A 68 2.31 -4.39 14.92
N MET A 69 1.90 -3.71 16.00
CA MET A 69 2.49 -3.92 17.32
C MET A 69 2.58 -5.42 17.67
N HIS A 70 3.73 -5.81 18.21
CA HIS A 70 4.05 -7.19 18.62
C HIS A 70 4.13 -8.23 17.49
N LEU A 71 4.05 -7.83 16.21
CA LEU A 71 4.27 -8.76 15.10
C LEU A 71 5.69 -9.36 15.18
N PRO A 72 5.83 -10.70 15.19
CA PRO A 72 7.12 -11.37 15.31
C PRO A 72 8.13 -10.91 14.26
N LYS A 73 9.40 -10.89 14.66
CA LYS A 73 10.50 -10.39 13.83
C LYS A 73 10.62 -11.15 12.51
N ASP A 74 10.56 -12.48 12.57
CA ASP A 74 10.64 -13.38 11.41
C ASP A 74 9.53 -13.11 10.38
N VAL A 75 8.31 -12.82 10.85
CA VAL A 75 7.20 -12.43 9.97
C VAL A 75 7.47 -11.10 9.31
N ARG A 76 7.95 -10.10 10.06
CA ARG A 76 8.30 -8.78 9.51
C ARG A 76 9.43 -8.89 8.48
N GLU A 77 10.47 -9.65 8.77
CA GLU A 77 11.58 -9.91 7.85
C GLU A 77 11.10 -10.60 6.57
N ARG A 78 10.21 -11.58 6.70
CA ARG A 78 9.59 -12.24 5.55
C ARG A 78 8.76 -11.27 4.71
N SER A 79 7.99 -10.37 5.34
CA SER A 79 7.23 -9.34 4.63
C SER A 79 8.15 -8.39 3.87
N ILE A 80 9.22 -7.90 4.49
CA ILE A 80 10.21 -7.03 3.83
C ILE A 80 10.84 -7.75 2.64
N ARG A 81 11.27 -8.99 2.84
CA ARG A 81 11.90 -9.81 1.80
C ARG A 81 10.96 -10.01 0.61
N LEU A 82 9.74 -10.51 0.85
CA LEU A 82 8.76 -10.73 -0.22
C LEU A 82 8.36 -9.43 -0.91
N PHE A 83 8.27 -8.33 -0.16
CA PHE A 83 7.97 -7.04 -0.75
C PHE A 83 9.07 -6.60 -1.72
N GLY A 84 10.33 -6.67 -1.30
CA GLY A 84 11.47 -6.27 -2.13
C GLY A 84 11.75 -7.22 -3.30
N GLU A 85 11.67 -8.54 -3.08
CA GLU A 85 12.05 -9.56 -4.07
C GLU A 85 10.91 -9.90 -5.05
N VAL A 86 9.64 -9.75 -4.65
CA VAL A 86 8.50 -10.26 -5.44
C VAL A 86 7.47 -9.18 -5.72
N VAL A 87 6.92 -8.55 -4.68
CA VAL A 87 5.78 -7.62 -4.85
C VAL A 87 6.19 -6.37 -5.63
N ALA A 88 7.25 -5.68 -5.22
CA ALA A 88 7.64 -4.44 -5.87
C ALA A 88 8.05 -4.62 -7.34
N PRO A 89 8.80 -5.66 -7.74
CA PRO A 89 8.98 -5.99 -9.16
C PRO A 89 7.65 -6.26 -9.88
N ARG A 90 6.77 -7.09 -9.31
CA ARG A 90 5.48 -7.43 -9.92
C ARG A 90 4.57 -6.23 -10.13
N VAL A 91 4.52 -5.30 -9.17
CA VAL A 91 3.79 -4.03 -9.30
C VAL A 91 4.32 -3.23 -10.49
N ARG A 92 5.64 -3.15 -10.67
CA ARG A 92 6.24 -2.43 -11.81
C ARG A 92 5.89 -3.08 -13.14
N GLU A 93 5.88 -4.41 -13.20
CA GLU A 93 5.44 -5.15 -14.40
C GLU A 93 3.98 -4.84 -14.73
N LEU A 94 3.08 -4.98 -13.75
CA LEU A 94 1.65 -4.69 -13.92
C LEU A 94 1.41 -3.26 -14.42
N LEU A 95 2.10 -2.27 -13.85
CA LEU A 95 1.98 -0.86 -14.25
C LEU A 95 2.65 -0.57 -15.61
N ALA A 96 3.61 -1.38 -16.06
CA ALA A 96 4.19 -1.25 -17.40
C ALA A 96 3.29 -1.88 -18.48
N GLU A 97 2.59 -2.97 -18.16
CA GLU A 97 1.61 -3.63 -19.02
C GLU A 97 0.36 -2.77 -19.20
N ASP A 98 -0.12 -2.18 -18.11
CA ASP A 98 -1.25 -1.25 -18.09
C ASP A 98 -0.97 -0.13 -17.08
N PRO A 99 -0.57 1.06 -17.54
CA PRO A 99 -0.28 2.19 -16.66
C PRO A 99 -1.55 2.84 -16.09
N GLY A 100 -2.74 2.49 -16.57
CA GLY A 100 -4.02 3.14 -16.23
C GLY A 100 -4.32 4.35 -17.13
N GLU A 101 -5.60 4.68 -17.24
CA GLU A 101 -6.05 5.91 -17.92
C GLU A 101 -5.56 7.13 -17.12
N ASP A 102 -4.87 8.06 -17.79
CA ASP A 102 -4.21 9.21 -17.18
C ASP A 102 -3.08 8.90 -16.19
N ALA A 103 -2.31 7.82 -16.42
CA ALA A 103 -0.99 7.68 -15.81
C ALA A 103 -0.26 9.00 -16.04
N PHE A 104 0.01 9.77 -14.97
CA PHE A 104 0.46 11.16 -15.09
C PHE A 104 1.48 11.23 -16.20
N ALA A 105 1.09 11.80 -17.35
CA ALA A 105 2.05 12.14 -18.37
C ALA A 105 2.97 13.10 -17.63
N ASP A 106 4.18 12.61 -17.27
CA ASP A 106 5.11 13.25 -16.35
C ASP A 106 5.04 14.75 -16.62
N PRO A 107 4.33 15.54 -15.78
CA PRO A 107 4.03 16.91 -16.14
C PRO A 107 5.38 17.59 -16.13
N ALA A 108 5.92 17.82 -17.33
CA ALA A 108 7.34 17.94 -17.55
C ALA A 108 7.97 18.76 -16.44
N VAL A 109 8.84 18.10 -15.67
CA VAL A 109 9.38 18.61 -14.41
C VAL A 109 9.70 20.10 -14.57
N ALA A 110 8.96 20.94 -13.86
CA ALA A 110 9.07 22.38 -14.02
C ALA A 110 10.52 22.81 -13.76
N ARG A 111 11.17 23.39 -14.76
CA ARG A 111 12.50 23.98 -14.60
C ARG A 111 12.35 25.43 -14.17
N ILE A 112 13.06 25.81 -13.13
CA ILE A 112 13.16 27.22 -12.72
C ILE A 112 14.24 27.88 -13.57
N THR A 113 13.84 28.86 -14.40
CA THR A 113 14.80 29.66 -15.17
C THR A 113 15.59 30.58 -14.23
N LYS A 114 16.72 31.12 -14.71
CA LYS A 114 17.54 32.06 -13.92
C LYS A 114 16.76 33.30 -13.44
N ASP A 115 15.66 33.62 -14.11
CA ASP A 115 14.77 34.75 -13.76
C ASP A 115 13.64 34.33 -12.80
N GLY A 116 13.67 33.10 -12.26
CA GLY A 116 12.71 32.61 -11.28
C GLY A 116 11.37 32.13 -11.85
N LYS A 117 11.23 32.01 -13.17
CA LYS A 117 10.00 31.52 -13.81
C LYS A 117 10.02 29.99 -13.94
N ALA A 118 8.90 29.35 -13.60
CA ALA A 118 8.68 27.94 -13.88
C ALA A 118 8.36 27.75 -15.38
N VAL A 119 9.10 26.88 -16.06
CA VAL A 119 8.79 26.43 -17.42
C VAL A 119 8.58 24.91 -17.41
N HIS A 120 7.47 24.46 -17.97
CA HIS A 120 7.25 23.04 -18.28
C HIS A 120 7.98 22.73 -19.59
N ALA A 121 8.76 21.64 -19.62
CA ALA A 121 9.51 21.22 -20.80
C ALA A 121 8.63 20.49 -21.82
#